data_AF-A0A8T5HNF5-F1
#
_entry.id   AF-A0A8T5HNF5-F1
#
_cell.length_a   1.000
_cell.length_b   1.000
_cell.length_c   1.000
_cell.angle_alpha   90.00
_cell.angle_beta   90.00
_cell.angle_gamma   90.00
#
_symmetry.space_group_name_H-M   'P 1'
#
loop_
_entity.id
_entity.type
_entity.pdbx_description
1 polymer ?
#
loop_
_entity_poly.entity_id
_entity_poly.type
_entity_poly.pdbx_seq_one_letter_code
_entity_poly.pdbx_strand_id
1 'polypeptide(L)'
;MGRLADNIDKILELESQGKTIDEISESIGLGIKTISAYKAIRTSKKALKKLELIRTEILRGNKTAEEISKQTKISHSYINIIANANRIILKRKKHAKNAINKKNKKTKTDLLKKIEQLADSGKTFDEILAETNKSSLEINYCYTWYGQKSQITYKQLRYQTDKNEVIRTLNNEKNIRISSFVHNSGISLKQLGKIVEDEIEIDGEKIKIKEFLYDDFVLEGKTLIEIQKHIGYGSRERARQYVNTTGQYDKWVESKEKKKKIKKDLNNKKEQNELNTKKALIEILTEKAMKDCNNKWAKETALRVYLKKNKIINQVPLEKLIKLYEAYEFAKKHNISSSLKLLRKYCDINSESQVSHHLSLAGLKLLSNYKQNKEITRISSKQKERILTILETVFSSKDISYFINLPQYVIEQQLVLEKKSKNINIIRKKNRKIRNKHRIQYFSYKKASEIYKAIDNKIKHEDIKEILEIDNTSYKKYLKQRANISQIIIQGLKNIYPELTNKINKPYLTYEIKEIQKSETRKYVMIKKINDVIDQGADSVSKIKQMIGHTNETIKKYAELGNIDLPQYTRKKQKQKNPN
;
A
#
# COMPACT_ATOMS: atom_id res chain seq x y z
N MET A 1 50.81 -24.54 48.60
CA MET A 1 49.52 -25.16 48.98
C MET A 1 48.53 -24.22 49.68
N GLY A 2 48.91 -23.07 50.26
CA GLY A 2 48.04 -22.30 51.16
C GLY A 2 47.31 -21.11 50.53
N ARG A 3 46.06 -21.29 50.12
CA ARG A 3 45.03 -20.22 49.98
C ARG A 3 43.64 -20.85 49.87
N LEU A 4 43.56 -22.02 49.24
CA LEU A 4 42.29 -22.75 49.08
C LEU A 4 41.98 -23.67 50.26
N ALA A 5 42.99 -24.35 50.82
CA ALA A 5 42.85 -25.03 52.11
C ALA A 5 42.51 -24.00 53.19
N ASP A 6 43.31 -22.94 53.28
CA ASP A 6 43.13 -21.84 54.22
C ASP A 6 41.74 -21.18 54.11
N ASN A 7 41.20 -20.96 52.90
CA ASN A 7 39.85 -20.41 52.74
C ASN A 7 38.75 -21.42 53.09
N ILE A 8 38.94 -22.72 52.83
CA ILE A 8 37.98 -23.75 53.25
C ILE A 8 38.00 -23.87 54.77
N ASP A 9 39.17 -23.93 55.39
CA ASP A 9 39.36 -24.03 56.84
C ASP A 9 38.81 -22.79 57.55
N LYS A 10 39.00 -21.60 56.97
CA LYS A 10 38.44 -20.35 57.50
C LYS A 10 36.93 -20.24 57.33
N ILE A 11 36.37 -20.75 56.22
CA ILE A 11 34.91 -20.89 56.06
C ILE A 11 34.35 -21.85 57.13
N LEU A 12 35.07 -22.94 57.44
CA LEU A 12 34.67 -23.92 58.46
C LEU A 12 34.71 -23.35 59.88
N GLU A 13 35.76 -22.59 60.20
CA GLU A 13 35.90 -21.91 61.50
C GLU A 13 34.80 -20.87 61.72
N LEU A 14 34.44 -20.10 60.70
CA LEU A 14 33.38 -19.10 60.80
C LEU A 14 31.98 -19.75 60.84
N GLU A 15 31.81 -20.90 60.20
CA GLU A 15 30.57 -21.69 60.27
C GLU A 15 30.38 -22.36 61.64
N SER A 16 31.46 -22.88 62.26
CA SER A 16 31.38 -23.44 63.62
C SER A 16 31.11 -22.38 64.70
N GLN A 17 31.41 -21.12 64.41
CA GLN A 17 30.99 -19.95 65.19
C GLN A 17 29.52 -19.55 64.95
N GLY A 18 28.77 -20.30 64.13
CA GLY A 18 27.35 -20.06 63.85
C GLY A 18 27.07 -18.97 62.81
N LYS A 19 28.08 -18.47 62.10
CA LYS A 19 27.89 -17.39 61.12
C LYS A 19 27.16 -17.87 59.87
N THR A 20 26.28 -17.01 59.36
CA THR A 20 25.53 -17.21 58.12
C THR A 20 26.45 -17.08 56.90
N ILE A 21 26.01 -17.59 55.74
CA ILE A 21 26.81 -17.55 54.50
C ILE A 21 27.13 -16.11 54.08
N ASP A 22 26.23 -15.16 54.35
CA ASP A 22 26.43 -13.75 54.03
C ASP A 22 27.51 -13.12 54.92
N GLU A 23 27.53 -13.44 56.22
CA GLU A 23 28.58 -12.99 57.15
C GLU A 23 29.95 -13.64 56.84
N ILE A 24 29.95 -14.88 56.36
CA ILE A 24 31.18 -15.56 55.87
C ILE A 24 31.67 -14.91 54.57
N SER A 25 30.76 -14.52 53.68
CA SER A 25 31.06 -13.78 52.44
C SER A 25 31.75 -12.46 52.72
N GLU A 26 31.24 -11.72 53.71
CA GLU A 26 31.78 -10.42 54.10
C GLU A 26 33.14 -10.53 54.79
N SER A 27 33.31 -11.52 55.68
CA SER A 27 34.55 -11.70 56.46
C SER A 27 35.74 -12.23 55.65
N ILE A 28 35.50 -13.02 54.60
CA ILE A 28 36.58 -13.58 53.75
C ILE A 28 36.68 -12.81 52.41
N GLY A 29 35.72 -11.93 52.10
CA GLY A 29 35.69 -11.18 50.85
C GLY A 29 35.43 -12.05 49.61
N LEU A 30 34.71 -13.17 49.80
CA LEU A 30 34.39 -14.12 48.74
C LEU A 30 32.89 -14.07 48.47
N GLY A 31 32.48 -13.92 47.20
CA GLY A 31 31.06 -13.90 46.87
C GLY A 31 30.33 -15.18 47.30
N ILE A 32 29.07 -15.03 47.74
CA ILE A 32 28.17 -16.09 48.25
C ILE A 32 28.20 -17.37 47.38
N LYS A 33 28.15 -17.24 46.05
CA LYS A 33 28.20 -18.38 45.12
C LYS A 33 29.51 -19.16 45.20
N THR A 34 30.62 -18.48 45.46
CA THR A 34 31.95 -19.07 45.64
C THR A 34 32.02 -19.83 46.96
N ILE A 35 31.44 -19.30 48.04
CA ILE A 35 31.34 -20.02 49.33
C ILE A 35 30.47 -21.27 49.19
N SER A 36 29.31 -21.17 48.53
CA SER A 36 28.45 -22.33 48.27
C SER A 36 29.16 -23.39 47.41
N ALA A 37 29.99 -22.97 46.46
CA ALA A 37 30.82 -23.89 45.68
C ALA A 37 31.90 -24.56 46.55
N TYR A 38 32.55 -23.83 47.46
CA TYR A 38 33.50 -24.40 48.42
C TYR A 38 32.83 -25.37 49.41
N LYS A 39 31.62 -25.06 49.90
CA LYS A 39 30.82 -26.00 50.70
C LYS A 39 30.46 -27.27 49.92
N ALA A 40 30.14 -27.16 48.63
CA ALA A 40 29.82 -28.33 47.79
C ALA A 40 31.04 -29.24 47.51
N ILE A 41 32.26 -28.72 47.60
CA ILE A 41 33.51 -29.49 47.45
C ILE A 41 33.75 -30.43 48.65
N ARG A 42 33.25 -30.06 49.83
CA ARG A 42 33.48 -30.75 51.12
C ARG A 42 32.95 -32.19 51.17
N THR A 43 31.88 -32.52 50.45
CA THR A 43 31.14 -33.77 50.68
C THR A 43 31.72 -34.99 49.97
N SER A 44 32.87 -34.88 49.27
CA SER A 44 33.37 -36.00 48.47
C SER A 44 34.90 -36.03 48.33
N LYS A 45 35.55 -37.08 48.85
CA LYS A 45 36.97 -37.43 48.58
C LYS A 45 37.28 -37.50 47.07
N LYS A 46 36.28 -37.81 46.23
CA LYS A 46 36.38 -37.79 44.75
C LYS A 46 36.42 -36.36 44.17
N ALA A 47 35.80 -35.37 44.82
CA ALA A 47 35.81 -33.99 44.36
C ALA A 47 37.17 -33.30 44.55
N LEU A 48 37.88 -33.62 45.64
CA LEU A 48 39.24 -33.14 45.89
C LEU A 48 40.26 -33.66 44.86
N LYS A 49 40.23 -34.97 44.54
CA LYS A 49 41.04 -35.56 43.44
C LYS A 49 40.75 -34.91 42.07
N LYS A 50 39.48 -34.59 41.81
CA LYS A 50 39.04 -33.91 40.58
C LYS A 50 39.55 -32.46 40.48
N LEU A 51 39.59 -31.74 41.60
CA LEU A 51 40.17 -30.39 41.69
C LEU A 51 41.68 -30.40 41.44
N GLU A 52 42.38 -31.41 41.93
CA GLU A 52 43.81 -31.60 41.72
C GLU A 52 44.14 -31.92 40.25
N LEU A 53 43.27 -32.69 39.59
CA LEU A 53 43.36 -32.95 38.14
C LEU A 53 43.08 -31.69 37.31
N ILE A 54 42.12 -30.87 37.71
CA ILE A 54 41.89 -29.55 37.09
C ILE A 54 43.14 -28.67 37.27
N ARG A 55 43.74 -28.64 38.47
CA ARG A 55 44.96 -27.85 38.74
C ARG A 55 46.14 -28.26 37.88
N THR A 56 46.40 -29.55 37.75
CA THR A 56 47.51 -30.06 36.93
C THR A 56 47.31 -29.74 35.45
N GLU A 57 46.10 -29.89 34.92
CA GLU A 57 45.80 -29.54 33.52
C GLU A 57 45.79 -28.03 33.24
N ILE A 58 45.40 -27.23 34.23
CA ILE A 58 45.45 -25.76 34.14
C ILE A 58 46.90 -25.24 34.24
N LEU A 59 47.73 -25.79 35.13
CA LEU A 59 49.15 -25.41 35.27
C LEU A 59 49.99 -25.78 34.03
N ARG A 60 49.58 -26.83 33.30
CA ARG A 60 50.17 -27.17 31.99
C ARG A 60 49.88 -26.13 30.89
N GLY A 61 49.04 -25.12 31.17
CA GLY A 61 48.96 -23.83 30.44
C GLY A 61 48.40 -23.87 29.01
N ASN A 62 48.02 -25.05 28.48
CA ASN A 62 47.80 -25.22 27.05
C ASN A 62 46.38 -25.56 26.60
N LYS A 63 45.45 -25.76 27.54
CA LYS A 63 44.10 -26.25 27.24
C LYS A 63 43.02 -25.20 27.50
N THR A 64 41.95 -25.27 26.71
CA THR A 64 40.72 -24.49 26.89
C THR A 64 39.85 -25.11 27.99
N ALA A 65 38.95 -24.33 28.61
CA ALA A 65 37.98 -24.85 29.58
C ALA A 65 37.09 -25.98 29.02
N GLU A 66 36.88 -26.03 27.70
CA GLU A 66 36.09 -27.07 27.03
C GLU A 66 36.87 -28.39 26.93
N GLU A 67 38.18 -28.32 26.68
CA GLU A 67 39.07 -29.49 26.67
C GLU A 67 39.23 -30.07 28.08
N ILE A 68 39.41 -29.21 29.08
CA ILE A 68 39.49 -29.62 30.50
C ILE A 68 38.15 -30.23 30.93
N SER A 69 37.02 -29.68 30.47
CA SER A 69 35.67 -30.20 30.76
C SER A 69 35.49 -31.62 30.25
N LYS A 70 35.90 -31.90 29.00
CA LYS A 70 35.83 -33.24 28.41
C LYS A 70 36.71 -34.25 29.16
N GLN A 71 37.91 -33.85 29.54
CA GLN A 71 38.87 -34.75 30.21
C GLN A 71 38.48 -35.05 31.66
N THR A 72 37.96 -34.05 32.37
CA THR A 72 37.64 -34.18 33.80
C THR A 72 36.19 -34.58 34.07
N LYS A 73 35.32 -34.57 33.05
CA LYS A 73 33.86 -34.73 33.15
C LYS A 73 33.22 -33.73 34.13
N ILE A 74 33.75 -32.51 34.17
CA ILE A 74 33.29 -31.42 35.03
C ILE A 74 32.75 -30.32 34.13
N SER A 75 31.68 -29.64 34.55
CA SER A 75 31.03 -28.65 33.70
C SER A 75 31.95 -27.48 33.37
N HIS A 76 31.83 -26.99 32.14
CA HIS A 76 32.60 -25.85 31.64
C HIS A 76 32.46 -24.59 32.51
N SER A 77 31.25 -24.35 33.04
CA SER A 77 30.95 -23.28 34.00
C SER A 77 31.82 -23.38 35.25
N TYR A 78 31.92 -24.59 35.81
CA TYR A 78 32.65 -24.84 37.05
C TYR A 78 34.17 -24.68 36.90
N ILE A 79 34.72 -25.08 35.75
CA ILE A 79 36.14 -24.89 35.43
C ILE A 79 36.49 -23.40 35.32
N ASN A 80 35.61 -22.58 34.72
CA ASN A 80 35.81 -21.14 34.65
C ASN A 80 35.75 -20.46 36.03
N ILE A 81 34.85 -20.91 36.91
CA ILE A 81 34.76 -20.40 38.29
C ILE A 81 36.06 -20.68 39.05
N ILE A 82 36.59 -21.91 38.96
CA ILE A 82 37.84 -22.30 39.61
C ILE A 82 39.02 -21.52 39.03
N ALA A 83 39.11 -21.38 37.70
CA ALA A 83 40.19 -20.64 37.05
C ALA A 83 40.18 -19.17 37.47
N ASN A 84 39.01 -18.53 37.54
CA ASN A 84 38.85 -17.15 37.99
C ASN A 84 39.20 -16.97 39.47
N ALA A 85 38.73 -17.87 40.35
CA ALA A 85 39.03 -17.84 41.78
C ALA A 85 40.54 -17.95 42.07
N ASN A 86 41.29 -18.62 41.19
CA ASN A 86 42.74 -18.78 41.31
C ASN A 86 43.54 -17.82 40.40
N ARG A 87 42.90 -16.85 39.73
CA ARG A 87 43.51 -15.88 38.80
C ARG A 87 44.29 -16.53 37.64
N ILE A 88 43.83 -17.67 37.13
CA ILE A 88 44.52 -18.39 36.04
C ILE A 88 43.88 -18.09 34.69
N ILE A 89 44.70 -17.70 33.71
CA ILE A 89 44.25 -17.34 32.35
C ILE A 89 44.16 -18.59 31.49
N LEU A 90 42.93 -19.01 31.13
CA LEU A 90 42.70 -20.11 30.19
C LEU A 90 42.86 -19.66 28.73
N LYS A 91 43.31 -20.57 27.85
CA LYS A 91 43.46 -20.31 26.42
C LYS A 91 42.09 -20.01 25.79
N ARG A 92 41.92 -18.84 25.18
CA ARG A 92 40.64 -18.41 24.58
C ARG A 92 40.40 -19.07 23.21
N LYS A 93 39.14 -19.43 22.92
CA LYS A 93 38.63 -20.07 21.68
C LYS A 93 39.08 -19.38 20.37
N LYS A 94 39.48 -18.10 20.44
CA LYS A 94 39.94 -17.27 19.32
C LYS A 94 41.28 -17.72 18.71
N HIS A 95 42.22 -18.24 19.50
CA HIS A 95 43.57 -18.59 18.99
C HIS A 95 43.61 -19.93 18.23
N ALA A 96 42.84 -20.93 18.66
CA ALA A 96 42.71 -22.21 17.92
C ALA A 96 42.01 -22.03 16.56
N LYS A 97 41.00 -21.14 16.50
CA LYS A 97 40.30 -20.79 15.26
C LYS A 97 41.24 -20.15 14.21
N ASN A 98 42.20 -19.34 14.66
CA ASN A 98 43.15 -18.67 13.77
C ASN A 98 44.17 -19.62 13.13
N ALA A 99 44.62 -20.66 13.84
CA ALA A 99 45.56 -21.65 13.30
C ALA A 99 44.93 -22.53 12.21
N ILE A 100 43.69 -23.00 12.43
CA ILE A 100 42.92 -23.78 11.44
C ILE A 100 42.63 -22.94 10.19
N ASN A 101 42.28 -21.66 10.37
CA ASN A 101 42.05 -20.74 9.25
C ASN A 101 43.31 -20.50 8.40
N LYS A 102 44.51 -20.51 9.00
CA LYS A 102 45.77 -20.30 8.26
C LYS A 102 46.14 -21.50 7.38
N LYS A 103 45.93 -22.73 7.88
CA LYS A 103 46.19 -23.98 7.11
C LYS A 103 45.21 -24.14 5.95
N ASN A 104 43.93 -23.85 6.16
CA ASN A 104 42.88 -23.88 5.11
C ASN A 104 43.05 -22.79 4.05
N LYS A 105 43.79 -21.71 4.34
CA LYS A 105 44.07 -20.65 3.37
C LYS A 105 45.13 -21.11 2.35
N LYS A 106 46.19 -21.79 2.81
CA LYS A 106 47.32 -22.25 1.98
C LYS A 106 46.89 -23.27 0.91
N THR A 107 46.18 -24.32 1.31
CA THR A 107 45.67 -25.36 0.39
C THR A 107 44.75 -24.81 -0.71
N LYS A 108 43.95 -23.78 -0.42
CA LYS A 108 43.08 -23.13 -1.41
C LYS A 108 43.86 -22.29 -2.43
N THR A 109 44.94 -21.63 -2.00
CA THR A 109 45.84 -20.89 -2.90
C THR A 109 46.54 -21.82 -3.89
N ASP A 110 47.00 -22.99 -3.42
CA ASP A 110 47.72 -23.94 -4.26
C ASP A 110 46.77 -24.58 -5.30
N LEU A 111 45.53 -24.87 -4.90
CA LEU A 111 44.49 -25.33 -5.83
C LEU A 111 44.17 -24.27 -6.89
N LEU A 112 44.06 -22.99 -6.51
CA LEU A 112 43.81 -21.89 -7.46
C LEU A 112 44.91 -21.80 -8.52
N LYS A 113 46.19 -21.83 -8.11
CA LYS A 113 47.32 -21.79 -9.04
C LYS A 113 47.32 -22.95 -10.01
N LYS A 114 47.00 -24.17 -9.54
CA LYS A 114 46.88 -25.34 -10.40
C LYS A 114 45.77 -25.14 -11.44
N ILE A 115 44.61 -24.62 -11.04
CA ILE A 115 43.51 -24.37 -11.96
C ILE A 115 43.88 -23.28 -12.99
N GLU A 116 44.55 -22.19 -12.58
CA GLU A 116 45.02 -21.15 -13.49
C GLU A 116 45.98 -21.69 -14.54
N GLN A 117 46.95 -22.51 -14.14
CA GLN A 117 47.89 -23.15 -15.07
C GLN A 117 47.18 -24.04 -16.11
N LEU A 118 46.19 -24.83 -15.67
CA LEU A 118 45.43 -25.70 -16.58
C LEU A 118 44.56 -24.87 -17.55
N ALA A 119 43.95 -23.80 -17.07
CA ALA A 119 43.19 -22.86 -17.89
C ALA A 119 44.08 -22.15 -18.92
N ASP A 120 45.26 -21.67 -18.52
CA ASP A 120 46.22 -21.01 -19.40
C ASP A 120 46.79 -21.98 -20.45
N SER A 121 46.82 -23.29 -20.15
CA SER A 121 47.18 -24.34 -21.12
C SER A 121 46.07 -24.70 -22.12
N GLY A 122 44.92 -24.01 -22.06
CA GLY A 122 43.82 -24.19 -23.01
C GLY A 122 42.86 -25.34 -22.70
N LYS A 123 42.96 -25.96 -21.51
CA LYS A 123 42.05 -27.05 -21.12
C LYS A 123 40.63 -26.56 -20.85
N THR A 124 39.67 -27.41 -21.20
CA THR A 124 38.24 -27.21 -20.93
C THR A 124 37.93 -27.37 -19.45
N PHE A 125 36.76 -26.89 -19.03
CA PHE A 125 36.35 -26.97 -17.63
C PHE A 125 36.24 -28.43 -17.13
N ASP A 126 35.79 -29.36 -17.97
CA ASP A 126 35.63 -30.76 -17.58
C ASP A 126 36.98 -31.48 -17.43
N GLU A 127 37.96 -31.16 -18.28
CA GLU A 127 39.33 -31.65 -18.15
C GLU A 127 39.99 -31.14 -16.86
N ILE A 128 39.71 -29.88 -16.49
CA ILE A 128 40.17 -29.29 -15.23
C ILE A 128 39.54 -30.01 -14.02
N LEU A 129 38.25 -30.35 -14.07
CA LEU A 129 37.59 -31.11 -13.00
C LEU A 129 38.23 -32.48 -12.82
N ALA A 130 38.47 -33.18 -13.94
CA ALA A 130 39.10 -34.49 -13.95
C ALA A 130 40.53 -34.45 -13.37
N GLU A 131 41.36 -33.49 -13.79
CA GLU A 131 42.76 -33.40 -13.34
C GLU A 131 42.97 -32.83 -11.94
N THR A 132 42.00 -32.07 -11.44
CA THR A 132 42.03 -31.58 -10.06
C THR A 132 41.39 -32.57 -9.08
N ASN A 133 40.63 -33.55 -9.57
CA ASN A 133 39.81 -34.45 -8.78
C ASN A 133 38.93 -33.67 -7.77
N LYS A 134 38.30 -32.60 -8.27
CA LYS A 134 37.46 -31.69 -7.50
C LYS A 134 36.10 -31.52 -8.12
N SER A 135 35.11 -31.31 -7.26
CA SER A 135 33.76 -30.97 -7.70
C SER A 135 33.71 -29.54 -8.26
N SER A 136 32.72 -29.30 -9.13
CA SER A 136 32.45 -27.95 -9.66
C SER A 136 32.17 -26.92 -8.55
N LEU A 137 31.60 -27.35 -7.43
CA LEU A 137 31.38 -26.54 -6.22
C LEU A 137 32.68 -26.15 -5.52
N GLU A 138 33.63 -27.09 -5.37
CA GLU A 138 34.93 -26.81 -4.76
C GLU A 138 35.76 -25.85 -5.61
N ILE A 139 35.75 -26.02 -6.93
CA ILE A 139 36.41 -25.09 -7.86
C ILE A 139 35.79 -23.70 -7.78
N ASN A 140 34.45 -23.60 -7.84
CA ASN A 140 33.72 -22.33 -7.68
C ASN A 140 34.06 -21.62 -6.35
N TYR A 141 34.17 -22.40 -5.27
CA TYR A 141 34.50 -21.86 -3.97
C TYR A 141 35.93 -21.32 -3.89
N CYS A 142 36.88 -21.89 -4.64
CA CYS A 142 38.25 -21.38 -4.72
C CYS A 142 38.33 -20.05 -5.49
N TYR A 143 37.62 -19.92 -6.61
CA TYR A 143 37.56 -18.68 -7.38
C TYR A 143 36.85 -17.53 -6.67
N THR A 144 35.78 -17.81 -5.93
CA THR A 144 35.08 -16.75 -5.16
C THR A 144 35.94 -16.14 -4.05
N TRP A 145 36.97 -16.86 -3.58
CA TRP A 145 37.86 -16.44 -2.51
C TRP A 145 39.11 -15.67 -2.97
N TYR A 146 39.51 -15.76 -4.24
CA TYR A 146 40.74 -15.18 -4.75
C TYR A 146 40.52 -14.44 -6.08
N GLY A 147 41.15 -13.26 -6.23
CA GLY A 147 41.48 -12.55 -7.48
C GLY A 147 40.38 -12.27 -8.51
N GLN A 148 40.22 -11.00 -8.92
CA GLN A 148 39.33 -10.60 -10.03
C GLN A 148 39.69 -11.26 -11.37
N LYS A 149 40.99 -11.42 -11.67
CA LYS A 149 41.49 -11.96 -12.96
C LYS A 149 41.09 -13.42 -13.16
N SER A 150 41.31 -14.26 -12.14
CA SER A 150 40.98 -15.69 -12.13
C SER A 150 39.48 -15.92 -12.27
N GLN A 151 38.65 -15.07 -11.66
CA GLN A 151 37.19 -15.11 -11.81
C GLN A 151 36.71 -14.77 -13.22
N ILE A 152 37.45 -13.96 -13.98
CA ILE A 152 37.10 -13.59 -15.36
C ILE A 152 37.38 -14.78 -16.29
N THR A 153 38.59 -15.34 -16.23
CA THR A 153 38.99 -16.51 -17.04
C THR A 153 38.05 -17.70 -16.82
N TYR A 154 37.69 -17.97 -15.56
CA TYR A 154 36.74 -19.03 -15.21
C TYR A 154 35.36 -18.85 -15.85
N LYS A 155 34.81 -17.63 -15.75
CA LYS A 155 33.48 -17.32 -16.31
C LYS A 155 33.47 -17.43 -17.83
N GLN A 156 34.58 -17.07 -18.49
CA GLN A 156 34.73 -17.16 -19.94
C GLN A 156 34.79 -18.62 -20.40
N LEU A 157 35.64 -19.44 -19.77
CA LEU A 157 35.75 -20.87 -20.11
C LEU A 157 34.41 -21.58 -19.95
N ARG A 158 33.74 -21.37 -18.81
CA ARG A 158 32.43 -21.99 -18.56
C ARG A 158 31.36 -21.54 -19.53
N TYR A 159 31.35 -20.26 -19.92
CA TYR A 159 30.42 -19.74 -20.91
C TYR A 159 30.61 -20.41 -22.28
N GLN A 160 31.87 -20.60 -22.71
CA GLN A 160 32.17 -21.26 -24.00
C GLN A 160 31.75 -22.73 -23.99
N THR A 161 32.02 -23.46 -22.90
CA THR A 161 31.58 -24.85 -22.75
C THR A 161 30.05 -24.97 -22.80
N ASP A 162 29.34 -24.13 -22.02
CA ASP A 162 27.88 -24.13 -22.00
C ASP A 162 27.30 -23.77 -23.39
N LYS A 163 27.92 -22.82 -24.10
CA LYS A 163 27.48 -22.40 -25.45
C LYS A 163 27.64 -23.51 -26.48
N ASN A 164 28.78 -24.21 -26.47
CA ASN A 164 29.03 -25.31 -27.40
C ASN A 164 28.05 -26.46 -27.19
N GLU A 165 27.66 -26.76 -25.94
CA GLU A 165 26.68 -27.81 -25.67
C GLU A 165 25.27 -27.43 -26.15
N VAL A 166 24.88 -26.16 -26.02
CA VAL A 166 23.61 -25.65 -26.58
C VAL A 166 23.60 -25.81 -28.11
N ILE A 167 24.67 -25.42 -28.80
CA ILE A 167 24.79 -25.56 -30.25
C ILE A 167 24.71 -27.04 -30.66
N ARG A 168 25.46 -27.91 -29.98
CA ARG A 168 25.46 -29.36 -30.25
C ARG A 168 24.06 -29.95 -30.13
N THR A 169 23.30 -29.55 -29.12
CA THR A 169 21.97 -30.11 -28.87
C THR A 169 20.95 -29.58 -29.88
N LEU A 170 21.00 -28.30 -30.23
CA LEU A 170 20.13 -27.70 -31.24
C LEU A 170 20.34 -28.28 -32.64
N ASN A 171 21.56 -28.69 -32.97
CA ASN A 171 21.87 -29.37 -34.24
C ASN A 171 21.29 -30.79 -34.29
N ASN A 172 21.08 -31.44 -33.15
CA ASN A 172 20.60 -32.84 -33.08
C ASN A 172 19.09 -32.96 -32.85
N GLU A 173 18.46 -32.00 -32.16
CA GLU A 173 17.03 -32.04 -31.82
C GLU A 173 16.35 -30.68 -32.12
N LYS A 174 15.34 -30.69 -32.98
CA LYS A 174 14.44 -29.53 -33.18
C LYS A 174 13.30 -29.56 -32.16
N ASN A 175 12.95 -28.41 -31.57
CA ASN A 175 11.87 -28.21 -30.58
C ASN A 175 12.09 -28.81 -29.17
N ILE A 176 13.22 -28.46 -28.54
CA ILE A 176 13.52 -28.91 -27.17
C ILE A 176 12.84 -27.99 -26.14
N ARG A 177 12.14 -28.58 -25.17
CA ARG A 177 11.63 -27.85 -24.00
C ARG A 177 12.78 -27.35 -23.15
N ILE A 178 12.78 -26.06 -22.80
CA ILE A 178 13.85 -25.44 -22.02
C ILE A 178 13.98 -26.10 -20.64
N SER A 179 12.87 -26.50 -20.03
CA SER A 179 12.89 -27.21 -18.74
C SER A 179 13.64 -28.55 -18.83
N SER A 180 13.45 -29.30 -19.91
CA SER A 180 14.10 -30.59 -20.15
C SER A 180 15.57 -30.38 -20.52
N PHE A 181 15.85 -29.38 -21.34
CA PHE A 181 17.20 -29.01 -21.73
C PHE A 181 18.07 -28.64 -20.51
N VAL A 182 17.56 -27.78 -19.63
CA VAL A 182 18.25 -27.37 -18.39
C VAL A 182 18.51 -28.56 -17.47
N HIS A 183 17.54 -29.48 -17.37
CA HIS A 183 17.70 -30.68 -16.56
C HIS A 183 18.77 -31.63 -17.11
N ASN A 184 18.82 -31.81 -18.43
CA ASN A 184 19.71 -32.77 -19.07
C ASN A 184 21.14 -32.22 -19.28
N SER A 185 21.27 -30.93 -19.60
CA SER A 185 22.58 -30.29 -19.85
C SER A 185 23.28 -29.80 -18.57
N GLY A 186 22.54 -29.63 -17.46
CA GLY A 186 23.06 -29.03 -16.23
C GLY A 186 23.34 -27.52 -16.33
N ILE A 187 23.02 -26.88 -17.47
CA ILE A 187 23.20 -25.44 -17.69
C ILE A 187 22.15 -24.67 -16.89
N SER A 188 22.57 -23.70 -16.07
CA SER A 188 21.59 -22.92 -15.30
C SER A 188 20.75 -21.99 -16.19
N LEU A 189 19.50 -21.73 -15.80
CA LEU A 189 18.59 -20.81 -16.51
C LEU A 189 19.20 -19.42 -16.78
N LYS A 190 20.05 -18.93 -15.87
CA LYS A 190 20.70 -17.63 -16.00
C LYS A 190 21.83 -17.65 -17.05
N GLN A 191 22.53 -18.78 -17.19
CA GLN A 191 23.55 -18.97 -18.23
C GLN A 191 22.88 -19.16 -19.58
N LEU A 192 21.86 -20.02 -19.65
CA LEU A 192 21.06 -20.20 -20.85
C LEU A 192 20.50 -18.88 -21.35
N GLY A 193 19.92 -18.06 -20.46
CA GLY A 193 19.43 -16.72 -20.78
C GLY A 193 20.45 -15.75 -21.40
N LYS A 194 21.75 -15.96 -21.19
CA LYS A 194 22.80 -15.19 -21.86
C LYS A 194 23.13 -15.78 -23.22
N ILE A 195 23.25 -17.10 -23.29
CA ILE A 195 23.60 -17.84 -24.50
C ILE A 195 22.50 -17.69 -25.56
N VAL A 196 21.22 -17.69 -25.17
CA VAL A 196 20.11 -17.61 -26.13
C VAL A 196 20.04 -16.29 -26.92
N GLU A 197 20.74 -15.24 -26.48
CA GLU A 197 20.87 -13.98 -27.22
C GLU A 197 21.99 -14.00 -28.27
N ASP A 198 22.86 -15.02 -28.26
CA ASP A 198 23.90 -15.19 -29.27
C ASP A 198 23.31 -15.69 -30.60
N GLU A 199 23.98 -15.34 -31.70
CA GLU A 199 23.69 -15.83 -33.04
C GLU A 199 24.49 -17.10 -33.33
N ILE A 200 23.84 -18.04 -34.01
CA ILE A 200 24.44 -19.26 -34.53
C ILE A 200 24.17 -19.35 -36.02
N GLU A 201 25.11 -19.92 -36.75
CA GLU A 201 24.97 -20.17 -38.17
C GLU A 201 24.42 -21.59 -38.37
N ILE A 202 23.20 -21.69 -38.88
CA ILE A 202 22.55 -22.95 -39.24
C ILE A 202 22.20 -22.84 -40.72
N ASP A 203 22.63 -23.82 -41.53
CA ASP A 203 22.34 -23.89 -42.96
C ASP A 203 22.68 -22.61 -43.76
N GLY A 204 23.71 -21.87 -43.32
CA GLY A 204 24.17 -20.62 -43.95
C GLY A 204 23.42 -19.35 -43.53
N GLU A 205 22.45 -19.46 -42.62
CA GLU A 205 21.72 -18.32 -42.05
C GLU A 205 22.13 -18.05 -40.60
N LYS A 206 22.33 -16.78 -40.26
CA LYS A 206 22.56 -16.34 -38.87
C LYS A 206 21.23 -16.18 -38.16
N ILE A 207 20.95 -17.09 -37.23
CA ILE A 207 19.70 -17.10 -36.46
C ILE A 207 20.03 -16.99 -34.98
N LYS A 208 19.21 -16.25 -34.22
CA LYS A 208 19.35 -16.17 -32.76
C LYS A 208 18.89 -17.46 -32.11
N ILE A 209 19.69 -17.98 -31.19
CA ILE A 209 19.41 -19.24 -30.48
C ILE A 209 18.00 -19.25 -29.85
N LYS A 210 17.52 -18.12 -29.32
CA LYS A 210 16.18 -18.00 -28.70
C LYS A 210 15.02 -18.34 -29.64
N GLU A 211 15.21 -18.26 -30.95
CA GLU A 211 14.13 -18.51 -31.92
C GLU A 211 13.80 -20.00 -32.05
N PHE A 212 14.71 -20.89 -31.62
CA PHE A 212 14.52 -22.34 -31.62
C PHE A 212 14.01 -22.90 -30.28
N LEU A 213 13.96 -22.08 -29.22
CA LEU A 213 13.70 -22.50 -27.85
C LEU A 213 12.46 -21.81 -27.27
N TYR A 214 11.28 -22.16 -27.81
CA TYR A 214 9.99 -21.77 -27.22
C TYR A 214 9.27 -22.98 -26.63
N ASP A 215 8.82 -22.85 -25.39
CA ASP A 215 7.96 -23.87 -24.80
C ASP A 215 6.53 -23.77 -25.34
N ASP A 216 5.88 -24.92 -25.56
CA ASP A 216 4.50 -25.03 -26.08
C ASP A 216 3.52 -24.12 -25.33
N PHE A 217 3.63 -24.08 -24.00
CA PHE A 217 2.74 -23.28 -23.15
C PHE A 217 2.91 -21.77 -23.32
N VAL A 218 4.08 -21.31 -23.78
CA VAL A 218 4.33 -19.92 -24.14
C VAL A 218 3.64 -19.61 -25.46
N LEU A 219 3.81 -20.49 -26.46
CA LEU A 219 3.16 -20.36 -27.77
C LEU A 219 1.63 -20.38 -27.66
N GLU A 220 1.08 -21.23 -26.79
CA GLU A 220 -0.35 -21.30 -26.46
C GLU A 220 -0.88 -20.08 -25.66
N GLY A 221 -0.02 -19.14 -25.26
CA GLY A 221 -0.40 -17.97 -24.49
C GLY A 221 -1.02 -18.31 -23.12
N LYS A 222 -0.55 -19.39 -22.47
CA LYS A 222 -1.03 -19.80 -21.15
C LYS A 222 -0.79 -18.72 -20.09
N THR A 223 -1.60 -18.69 -19.05
CA THR A 223 -1.40 -17.78 -17.92
C THR A 223 -0.15 -18.18 -17.13
N LEU A 224 0.46 -17.25 -16.38
CA LEU A 224 1.61 -17.57 -15.53
C LEU A 224 1.32 -18.69 -14.50
N ILE A 225 0.06 -18.86 -14.10
CA ILE A 225 -0.36 -19.93 -13.19
C ILE A 225 -0.40 -21.27 -13.91
N GLU A 226 -0.86 -21.30 -15.16
CA GLU A 226 -0.84 -22.50 -16.00
C GLU A 226 0.60 -22.89 -16.37
N ILE A 227 1.44 -21.90 -16.69
CA ILE A 227 2.88 -22.09 -16.93
C ILE A 227 3.56 -22.67 -15.69
N GLN A 228 3.28 -22.13 -14.50
CA GLN A 228 3.77 -22.67 -13.23
C GLN A 228 3.41 -24.16 -13.07
N LYS A 229 2.16 -24.55 -13.40
CA LYS A 229 1.74 -25.95 -13.32
C LYS A 229 2.51 -26.84 -14.29
N HIS A 230 2.79 -26.36 -15.50
CA HIS A 230 3.58 -27.09 -16.50
C HIS A 230 5.06 -27.23 -16.12
N ILE A 231 5.65 -26.23 -15.48
CA ILE A 231 7.04 -26.29 -14.99
C ILE A 231 7.15 -27.21 -13.76
N GLY A 232 6.05 -27.49 -13.07
CA GLY A 232 5.98 -28.49 -11.99
C GLY A 232 6.47 -28.01 -10.62
N TYR A 233 7.07 -26.81 -10.53
CA TYR A 233 7.55 -26.26 -9.25
C TYR A 233 7.55 -24.71 -9.22
N GLY A 234 7.30 -24.15 -8.03
CA GLY A 234 7.48 -22.73 -7.74
C GLY A 234 6.20 -21.88 -7.68
N SER A 235 6.38 -20.56 -7.50
CA SER A 235 5.29 -19.58 -7.45
C SER A 235 5.02 -18.97 -8.83
N ARG A 236 3.88 -18.30 -9.00
CA ARG A 236 3.57 -17.47 -10.18
C ARG A 236 4.72 -16.53 -10.57
N GLU A 237 5.43 -15.99 -9.58
CA GLU A 237 6.56 -15.10 -9.79
C GLU A 237 7.78 -15.85 -10.36
N ARG A 238 8.00 -17.10 -9.98
CA ARG A 238 9.03 -17.95 -10.61
C ARG A 238 8.71 -18.27 -12.06
N ALA A 239 7.44 -18.50 -12.40
CA ALA A 239 7.04 -18.66 -13.81
C ALA A 239 7.30 -17.37 -14.63
N ARG A 240 7.07 -16.20 -14.03
CA ARG A 240 7.43 -14.91 -14.65
C ARG A 240 8.94 -14.77 -14.84
N GLN A 241 9.71 -15.11 -13.80
CA GLN A 241 11.17 -15.07 -13.85
C GLN A 241 11.70 -16.02 -14.93
N TYR A 242 11.20 -17.24 -14.99
CA TYR A 242 11.53 -18.24 -16.01
C TYR A 242 11.37 -17.67 -17.42
N VAL A 243 10.15 -17.25 -17.77
CA VAL A 243 9.82 -16.71 -19.10
C VAL A 243 10.71 -15.50 -19.45
N ASN A 244 11.00 -14.64 -18.48
CA ASN A 244 11.89 -13.49 -18.67
C ASN A 244 13.35 -13.91 -18.84
N THR A 245 13.85 -14.84 -18.02
CA THR A 245 15.26 -15.24 -18.04
C THR A 245 15.60 -16.08 -19.26
N THR A 246 14.64 -16.77 -19.85
CA THR A 246 14.85 -17.61 -21.04
C THR A 246 14.57 -16.87 -22.35
N GLY A 247 14.35 -15.56 -22.33
CA GLY A 247 14.07 -14.75 -23.54
C GLY A 247 12.69 -14.96 -24.17
N GLN A 248 11.77 -15.69 -23.52
CA GLN A 248 10.47 -16.09 -24.07
C GLN A 248 9.36 -15.04 -23.85
N TYR A 249 9.65 -13.94 -23.17
CA TYR A 249 8.64 -12.99 -22.69
C TYR A 249 7.85 -12.29 -23.79
N ASP A 250 8.52 -11.79 -24.82
CA ASP A 250 7.86 -11.03 -25.88
C ASP A 250 6.88 -11.92 -26.67
N LYS A 251 7.30 -13.16 -26.95
CA LYS A 251 6.45 -14.17 -27.61
C LYS A 251 5.25 -14.54 -26.75
N TRP A 252 5.45 -14.70 -25.44
CA TRP A 252 4.37 -14.98 -24.50
C TRP A 252 3.32 -13.86 -24.46
N VAL A 253 3.75 -12.60 -24.47
CA VAL A 253 2.84 -11.44 -24.49
C VAL A 253 2.01 -11.44 -25.78
N GLU A 254 2.66 -11.65 -26.93
CA GLU A 254 1.99 -11.73 -28.24
C GLU A 254 0.90 -12.81 -28.26
N SER A 255 1.25 -14.04 -27.89
CA SER A 255 0.31 -15.17 -27.88
C SER A 255 -0.84 -14.97 -26.89
N LYS A 256 -0.57 -14.35 -25.74
CA LYS A 256 -1.60 -14.04 -24.74
C LYS A 256 -2.58 -12.97 -25.22
N GLU A 257 -2.12 -11.98 -25.96
CA GLU A 257 -3.00 -10.97 -26.55
C GLU A 257 -3.88 -11.57 -27.64
N LYS A 258 -3.34 -12.43 -28.51
CA LYS A 258 -4.13 -13.18 -29.50
C LYS A 258 -5.23 -14.01 -28.84
N LYS A 259 -4.88 -14.78 -27.80
CA LYS A 259 -5.85 -15.59 -27.04
C LYS A 259 -6.94 -14.75 -26.36
N LYS A 260 -6.58 -13.58 -25.82
CA LYS A 260 -7.55 -12.64 -25.22
C LYS A 260 -8.52 -12.07 -26.25
N LYS A 261 -8.03 -11.69 -27.44
CA LYS A 261 -8.88 -11.19 -28.52
C LYS A 261 -9.91 -12.25 -28.93
N ILE A 262 -9.44 -13.48 -29.21
CA ILE A 262 -10.31 -14.62 -29.55
C ILE A 262 -11.38 -14.87 -28.48
N LYS A 263 -11.00 -14.88 -27.19
CA LYS A 263 -11.94 -15.10 -26.09
C LYS A 263 -12.97 -13.98 -25.95
N LYS A 264 -12.55 -12.73 -26.18
CA LYS A 264 -13.45 -11.56 -26.14
C LYS A 264 -14.48 -11.63 -27.27
N ASP A 265 -14.05 -12.00 -28.47
CA ASP A 265 -14.95 -12.11 -29.63
C ASP A 265 -15.97 -13.24 -29.45
N LEU A 266 -15.55 -14.38 -28.88
CA LEU A 266 -16.44 -15.49 -28.53
C LEU A 266 -17.47 -15.12 -27.45
N ASN A 267 -17.04 -14.42 -26.40
CA ASN A 267 -17.96 -13.97 -25.34
C ASN A 267 -18.96 -12.94 -25.86
N ASN A 268 -18.52 -11.98 -26.67
CA ASN A 268 -19.42 -10.99 -27.28
C ASN A 268 -20.49 -11.67 -28.16
N LYS A 269 -20.12 -12.70 -28.95
CA LYS A 269 -21.09 -13.47 -29.75
C LYS A 269 -22.10 -14.23 -28.88
N LYS A 270 -21.65 -14.87 -27.79
CA LYS A 270 -22.55 -15.57 -26.85
C LYS A 270 -23.51 -14.63 -26.13
N GLU A 271 -23.00 -13.50 -25.61
CA GLU A 271 -23.82 -12.49 -24.93
C GLU A 271 -24.85 -11.88 -25.88
N GLN A 272 -24.49 -11.65 -27.14
CA GLN A 272 -25.41 -11.14 -28.15
C GLN A 272 -26.54 -12.14 -28.45
N ASN A 273 -26.22 -13.44 -28.59
CA ASN A 273 -27.21 -14.49 -28.84
C ASN A 273 -28.17 -14.71 -27.66
N GLU A 274 -27.66 -14.71 -26.42
CA GLU A 274 -28.49 -14.79 -25.22
C GLU A 274 -29.41 -13.57 -25.05
N LEU A 275 -28.92 -12.37 -25.41
CA LEU A 275 -29.72 -11.16 -25.37
C LEU A 275 -30.85 -11.19 -26.40
N ASN A 276 -30.56 -11.66 -27.61
CA ASN A 276 -31.55 -11.77 -28.69
C ASN A 276 -32.64 -12.79 -28.35
N THR A 277 -32.29 -13.97 -27.81
CA THR A 277 -33.27 -14.99 -27.38
C THR A 277 -34.13 -14.51 -26.21
N LYS A 278 -33.54 -13.83 -25.22
CA LYS A 278 -34.30 -13.24 -24.11
C LYS A 278 -35.28 -12.17 -24.58
N LYS A 279 -34.89 -11.33 -25.54
CA LYS A 279 -35.78 -10.31 -26.13
C LYS A 279 -36.97 -10.94 -26.85
N ALA A 280 -36.74 -11.94 -27.68
CA ALA A 280 -37.81 -12.65 -28.39
C ALA A 280 -38.80 -13.34 -27.44
N LEU A 281 -38.30 -13.99 -26.39
CA LEU A 281 -39.16 -14.64 -25.38
C LEU A 281 -39.98 -13.61 -24.59
N ILE A 282 -39.37 -12.48 -24.27
CA ILE A 282 -40.05 -11.35 -23.61
C ILE A 282 -41.15 -10.80 -24.51
N GLU A 283 -40.88 -10.56 -25.80
CA GLU A 283 -41.88 -10.07 -26.76
C GLU A 283 -43.10 -10.99 -26.83
N ILE A 284 -42.89 -12.31 -26.96
CA ILE A 284 -43.98 -13.30 -26.98
C ILE A 284 -44.79 -13.28 -25.68
N LEU A 285 -44.11 -13.22 -24.53
CA LEU A 285 -44.78 -13.15 -23.22
C LEU A 285 -45.51 -11.81 -23.02
N THR A 286 -44.99 -10.72 -23.58
CA THR A 286 -45.66 -9.41 -23.55
C THR A 286 -46.90 -9.36 -24.41
N GLU A 287 -46.84 -9.88 -25.63
CA GLU A 287 -47.99 -9.94 -26.53
C GLU A 287 -49.11 -10.80 -25.94
N LYS A 288 -48.75 -11.92 -25.30
CA LYS A 288 -49.71 -12.77 -24.60
C LYS A 288 -50.33 -12.06 -23.39
N ALA A 289 -49.53 -11.41 -22.55
CA ALA A 289 -50.01 -10.66 -21.39
C ALA A 289 -50.84 -9.40 -21.77
N MET A 290 -50.56 -8.78 -22.93
CA MET A 290 -51.31 -7.63 -23.46
C MET A 290 -52.70 -8.02 -23.95
N LYS A 291 -52.91 -9.25 -24.43
CA LYS A 291 -54.23 -9.74 -24.84
C LYS A 291 -55.18 -9.97 -23.66
N ASP A 292 -54.65 -10.24 -22.47
CA ASP A 292 -55.43 -10.63 -21.28
C ASP A 292 -55.78 -9.46 -20.34
N CYS A 293 -55.32 -8.23 -20.60
CA CYS A 293 -55.42 -7.12 -19.63
C CYS A 293 -56.42 -6.01 -20.00
N ASN A 294 -57.62 -6.04 -19.41
CA ASN A 294 -58.67 -5.01 -19.49
C ASN A 294 -58.40 -3.67 -18.76
N ASN A 295 -57.14 -3.23 -18.64
CA ASN A 295 -56.81 -1.87 -18.17
C ASN A 295 -55.51 -1.41 -18.83
N LYS A 296 -55.64 -0.71 -19.96
CA LYS A 296 -54.69 -0.77 -21.08
C LYS A 296 -53.37 -0.03 -20.84
N TRP A 297 -53.38 1.16 -20.24
CA TRP A 297 -52.17 2.00 -20.19
C TRP A 297 -51.20 1.71 -19.03
N ALA A 298 -51.72 1.63 -17.80
CA ALA A 298 -50.88 1.45 -16.61
C ALA A 298 -50.16 0.10 -16.60
N LYS A 299 -50.87 -0.98 -16.99
CA LYS A 299 -50.30 -2.34 -17.09
C LYS A 299 -49.28 -2.44 -18.21
N GLU A 300 -49.56 -1.86 -19.38
CA GLU A 300 -48.62 -1.85 -20.51
C GLU A 300 -47.34 -1.06 -20.18
N THR A 301 -47.49 0.09 -19.52
CA THR A 301 -46.36 0.92 -19.08
C THR A 301 -45.52 0.23 -18.00
N ALA A 302 -46.17 -0.45 -17.04
CA ALA A 302 -45.50 -1.25 -16.01
C ALA A 302 -44.66 -2.37 -16.62
N LEU A 303 -45.25 -3.13 -17.54
CA LEU A 303 -44.64 -4.26 -18.20
C LEU A 303 -43.44 -3.81 -19.05
N ARG A 304 -43.60 -2.75 -19.85
CA ARG A 304 -42.52 -2.16 -20.66
C ARG A 304 -41.32 -1.72 -19.82
N VAL A 305 -41.56 -1.11 -18.65
CA VAL A 305 -40.49 -0.68 -17.74
C VAL A 305 -39.87 -1.86 -16.98
N TYR A 306 -40.66 -2.87 -16.63
CA TYR A 306 -40.17 -4.09 -15.99
C TYR A 306 -39.18 -4.85 -16.88
N LEU A 307 -39.44 -4.87 -18.19
CA LEU A 307 -38.68 -5.65 -19.18
C LEU A 307 -37.43 -4.95 -19.72
N LYS A 308 -37.38 -3.62 -19.66
CA LYS A 308 -36.18 -2.83 -20.03
C LYS A 308 -34.97 -3.03 -19.08
N LYS A 309 -35.03 -3.92 -18.08
CA LYS A 309 -34.05 -3.94 -16.99
C LYS A 309 -32.66 -4.44 -17.41
N ASN A 310 -31.72 -3.49 -17.36
CA ASN A 310 -30.29 -3.72 -17.15
C ASN A 310 -30.00 -4.13 -15.69
N LYS A 311 -29.04 -5.04 -15.54
CA LYS A 311 -28.58 -5.67 -14.30
C LYS A 311 -28.29 -4.66 -13.16
N ILE A 312 -28.72 -5.02 -11.94
CA ILE A 312 -28.10 -4.76 -10.62
C ILE A 312 -28.78 -3.81 -9.61
N ILE A 313 -29.70 -2.90 -9.94
CA ILE A 313 -30.22 -1.97 -8.89
C ILE A 313 -31.75 -1.88 -8.92
N ASN A 314 -32.39 -2.46 -7.89
CA ASN A 314 -33.81 -2.34 -7.52
C ASN A 314 -34.83 -3.19 -8.31
N GLN A 315 -35.06 -4.41 -7.82
CA GLN A 315 -36.19 -5.24 -8.21
C GLN A 315 -37.46 -4.78 -7.49
N VAL A 316 -38.16 -3.79 -8.04
CA VAL A 316 -39.57 -3.55 -7.69
C VAL A 316 -40.43 -4.60 -8.40
N PRO A 317 -41.26 -5.38 -7.68
CA PRO A 317 -42.20 -6.35 -8.25
C PRO A 317 -43.16 -5.70 -9.26
N LEU A 318 -43.63 -6.48 -10.24
CA LEU A 318 -44.49 -5.99 -11.32
C LEU A 318 -45.82 -5.44 -10.78
N GLU A 319 -46.39 -6.06 -9.75
CA GLU A 319 -47.65 -5.67 -9.12
C GLU A 319 -47.54 -4.26 -8.51
N LYS A 320 -46.39 -3.96 -7.89
CA LYS A 320 -46.10 -2.64 -7.32
C LYS A 320 -45.88 -1.59 -8.41
N LEU A 321 -45.33 -1.98 -9.56
CA LEU A 321 -45.21 -1.09 -10.73
C LEU A 321 -46.57 -0.79 -11.35
N ILE A 322 -47.46 -1.78 -11.46
CA ILE A 322 -48.83 -1.57 -11.95
C ILE A 322 -49.54 -0.55 -11.05
N LYS A 323 -49.52 -0.77 -9.72
CA LYS A 323 -50.08 0.19 -8.75
C LYS A 323 -49.47 1.58 -8.86
N LEU A 324 -48.18 1.69 -9.16
CA LEU A 324 -47.50 2.97 -9.38
C LEU A 324 -48.06 3.71 -10.60
N TYR A 325 -48.22 3.05 -11.73
CA TYR A 325 -48.73 3.70 -12.93
C TYR A 325 -50.24 3.95 -12.88
N GLU A 326 -51.02 3.11 -12.19
CA GLU A 326 -52.43 3.37 -11.90
C GLU A 326 -52.60 4.61 -11.02
N ALA A 327 -51.83 4.72 -9.93
CA ALA A 327 -51.84 5.88 -9.06
C ALA A 327 -51.39 7.15 -9.79
N TYR A 328 -50.39 7.04 -10.67
CA TYR A 328 -49.92 8.14 -11.49
C TYR A 328 -50.97 8.58 -12.52
N GLU A 329 -51.64 7.63 -13.19
CA GLU A 329 -52.71 7.90 -14.15
C GLU A 329 -53.90 8.60 -13.49
N PHE A 330 -54.30 8.11 -12.31
CA PHE A 330 -55.34 8.72 -11.49
C PHE A 330 -54.97 10.15 -11.10
N ALA A 331 -53.76 10.37 -10.54
CA ALA A 331 -53.30 11.69 -10.16
C ALA A 331 -53.26 12.66 -11.36
N LYS A 332 -52.89 12.16 -12.55
CA LYS A 332 -52.88 12.93 -13.80
C LYS A 332 -54.29 13.29 -14.26
N LYS A 333 -55.24 12.35 -14.24
CA LYS A 333 -56.64 12.55 -14.65
C LYS A 333 -57.37 13.56 -13.76
N HIS A 334 -57.09 13.52 -12.45
CA HIS A 334 -57.73 14.39 -11.46
C HIS A 334 -56.93 15.66 -11.13
N ASN A 335 -55.84 15.93 -11.86
CA ASN A 335 -54.94 17.08 -11.65
C ASN A 335 -54.44 17.23 -10.20
N ILE A 336 -54.14 16.09 -9.56
CA ILE A 336 -53.67 16.04 -8.17
C ILE A 336 -52.14 16.06 -8.15
N SER A 337 -51.56 16.99 -7.38
CA SER A 337 -50.11 17.03 -7.16
C SER A 337 -49.67 15.80 -6.37
N SER A 338 -48.82 14.95 -6.97
CA SER A 338 -48.28 13.76 -6.32
C SER A 338 -46.78 13.91 -6.01
N SER A 339 -46.46 13.91 -4.71
CA SER A 339 -45.06 13.84 -4.27
C SER A 339 -44.53 12.41 -4.38
N LEU A 340 -43.21 12.26 -4.56
CA LEU A 340 -42.56 10.94 -4.54
C LEU A 340 -42.83 10.19 -3.24
N LYS A 341 -42.92 10.90 -2.11
CA LYS A 341 -43.23 10.35 -0.79
C LYS A 341 -44.61 9.71 -0.75
N LEU A 342 -45.59 10.36 -1.37
CA LEU A 342 -46.98 9.88 -1.41
C LEU A 342 -47.12 8.66 -2.32
N LEU A 343 -46.54 8.72 -3.54
CA LEU A 343 -46.51 7.58 -4.46
C LEU A 343 -45.76 6.39 -3.85
N ARG A 344 -44.63 6.64 -3.18
CA ARG A 344 -43.88 5.61 -2.46
C ARG A 344 -44.76 4.89 -1.42
N LYS A 345 -45.48 5.66 -0.59
CA LYS A 345 -46.32 5.13 0.49
C LYS A 345 -47.52 4.36 -0.07
N TYR A 346 -48.17 4.87 -1.11
CA TYR A 346 -49.34 4.25 -1.72
C TYR A 346 -49.00 2.96 -2.46
N CYS A 347 -47.87 2.92 -3.16
CA CYS A 347 -47.45 1.78 -3.97
C CYS A 347 -46.54 0.80 -3.22
N ASP A 348 -46.25 1.06 -1.94
CA ASP A 348 -45.38 0.27 -1.08
C ASP A 348 -43.99 0.00 -1.69
N ILE A 349 -43.36 1.06 -2.23
CA ILE A 349 -42.02 0.99 -2.82
C ILE A 349 -40.99 1.43 -1.77
N ASN A 350 -39.84 0.76 -1.69
CA ASN A 350 -38.90 0.97 -0.58
C ASN A 350 -38.28 2.38 -0.54
N SER A 351 -38.12 3.04 -1.69
CA SER A 351 -37.47 4.36 -1.76
C SER A 351 -38.10 5.31 -2.77
N GLU A 352 -38.07 6.60 -2.47
CA GLU A 352 -38.49 7.67 -3.38
C GLU A 352 -37.62 7.70 -4.66
N SER A 353 -36.35 7.33 -4.54
CA SER A 353 -35.42 7.21 -5.66
C SER A 353 -35.83 6.11 -6.64
N GLN A 354 -36.37 4.98 -6.16
CA GLN A 354 -36.91 3.92 -7.02
C GLN A 354 -38.13 4.41 -7.79
N VAL A 355 -39.07 5.09 -7.12
CA VAL A 355 -40.24 5.69 -7.78
C VAL A 355 -39.82 6.65 -8.88
N SER A 356 -38.91 7.58 -8.57
CA SER A 356 -38.39 8.55 -9.56
C SER A 356 -37.68 7.87 -10.73
N HIS A 357 -36.91 6.81 -10.47
CA HIS A 357 -36.22 6.07 -11.51
C HIS A 357 -37.20 5.36 -12.45
N HIS A 358 -38.23 4.69 -11.90
CA HIS A 358 -39.23 3.99 -12.70
C HIS A 358 -40.08 4.95 -13.54
N LEU A 359 -40.52 6.09 -12.98
CA LEU A 359 -41.20 7.14 -13.76
C LEU A 359 -40.30 7.66 -14.90
N SER A 360 -39.01 7.89 -14.64
CA SER A 360 -38.06 8.31 -15.67
C SER A 360 -37.87 7.26 -16.77
N LEU A 361 -37.88 5.96 -16.45
CA LEU A 361 -37.79 4.88 -17.44
C LEU A 361 -39.04 4.81 -18.35
N ALA A 362 -40.20 5.21 -17.81
CA ALA A 362 -41.44 5.38 -18.59
C ALA A 362 -41.50 6.71 -19.36
N GLY A 363 -40.52 7.61 -19.20
CA GLY A 363 -40.55 8.96 -19.79
C GLY A 363 -41.53 9.92 -19.11
N LEU A 364 -41.96 9.63 -17.89
CA LEU A 364 -42.93 10.41 -17.14
C LEU A 364 -42.24 11.42 -16.22
N LYS A 365 -42.78 12.64 -16.15
CA LYS A 365 -42.34 13.69 -15.21
C LYS A 365 -43.09 13.56 -13.89
N LEU A 366 -42.47 13.92 -12.77
CA LEU A 366 -43.18 13.96 -11.50
C LEU A 366 -44.27 15.05 -11.53
N LEU A 367 -45.50 14.70 -11.15
CA LEU A 367 -46.64 15.63 -11.07
C LEU A 367 -46.59 16.44 -9.77
N SER A 368 -45.43 17.03 -9.46
CA SER A 368 -45.19 17.79 -8.24
C SER A 368 -45.15 19.28 -8.54
N ASN A 369 -45.97 20.06 -7.84
CA ASN A 369 -45.88 21.53 -7.86
C ASN A 369 -44.65 22.06 -7.12
N TYR A 370 -43.94 21.21 -6.36
CA TYR A 370 -42.68 21.56 -5.72
C TYR A 370 -41.53 21.48 -6.74
N LYS A 371 -40.96 22.64 -7.09
CA LYS A 371 -39.61 22.73 -7.67
C LYS A 371 -38.66 22.01 -6.70
N GLN A 372 -38.17 20.83 -7.07
CA GLN A 372 -37.05 20.23 -6.36
C GLN A 372 -35.85 21.15 -6.57
N ASN A 373 -35.67 22.08 -5.64
CA ASN A 373 -34.43 22.80 -5.46
C ASN A 373 -33.39 21.76 -5.01
N LYS A 374 -32.78 21.06 -5.97
CA LYS A 374 -31.39 20.67 -5.78
C LYS A 374 -30.64 21.98 -5.67
N GLU A 375 -30.55 22.52 -4.46
CA GLU A 375 -29.48 23.44 -4.12
C GLU A 375 -28.19 22.63 -4.25
N ILE A 376 -27.72 22.48 -5.49
CA ILE A 376 -26.32 22.22 -5.77
C ILE A 376 -25.63 23.37 -5.05
N THR A 377 -24.92 23.07 -3.96
CA THR A 377 -24.12 24.05 -3.26
C THR A 377 -23.14 24.61 -4.28
N ARG A 378 -23.49 25.73 -4.91
CA ARG A 378 -22.66 26.38 -5.93
C ARG A 378 -21.44 26.92 -5.19
N ILE A 379 -20.33 26.22 -5.32
CA ILE A 379 -19.02 26.69 -4.87
C ILE A 379 -18.51 27.77 -5.82
N SER A 380 -17.80 28.76 -5.29
CA SER A 380 -17.19 29.81 -6.12
C SER A 380 -16.05 29.26 -6.97
N SER A 381 -15.69 29.96 -8.05
CA SER A 381 -14.51 29.64 -8.87
C SER A 381 -13.24 29.57 -8.03
N LYS A 382 -13.08 30.52 -7.10
CA LYS A 382 -11.94 30.59 -6.17
C LYS A 382 -11.91 29.39 -5.20
N GLN A 383 -13.06 29.01 -4.65
CA GLN A 383 -13.16 27.79 -3.83
C GLN A 383 -12.84 26.53 -4.63
N LYS A 384 -13.31 26.45 -5.88
CA LYS A 384 -12.99 25.34 -6.78
C LYS A 384 -11.49 25.25 -7.06
N GLU A 385 -10.84 26.38 -7.33
CA GLU A 385 -9.39 26.46 -7.54
C GLU A 385 -8.62 25.95 -6.32
N ARG A 386 -8.99 26.36 -5.10
CA ARG A 386 -8.38 25.86 -3.86
C ARG A 386 -8.54 24.36 -3.64
N ILE A 387 -9.70 23.80 -4.01
CA ILE A 387 -9.91 22.34 -3.96
C ILE A 387 -8.97 21.64 -4.95
N LEU A 388 -8.72 22.24 -6.11
CA LEU A 388 -7.85 21.71 -7.14
C LEU A 388 -6.36 21.79 -6.76
N THR A 389 -5.89 22.91 -6.18
CA THR A 389 -4.48 23.04 -5.72
C THR A 389 -4.14 22.04 -4.61
N ILE A 390 -5.13 21.72 -3.78
CA ILE A 390 -5.03 20.69 -2.75
C ILE A 390 -4.83 19.28 -3.29
N LEU A 391 -5.23 18.98 -4.52
CA LEU A 391 -5.09 17.62 -5.09
C LEU A 391 -3.63 17.15 -5.10
N GLU A 392 -2.67 18.08 -5.07
CA GLU A 392 -1.24 17.80 -5.02
C GLU A 392 -0.70 17.56 -3.59
N THR A 393 -1.55 17.70 -2.57
CA THR A 393 -1.20 17.54 -1.15
C THR A 393 -1.60 16.17 -0.59
N VAL A 394 -1.18 15.90 0.66
CA VAL A 394 -1.43 14.61 1.36
C VAL A 394 -2.77 14.59 2.13
N PHE A 395 -3.55 15.69 2.08
CA PHE A 395 -4.77 15.85 2.87
C PHE A 395 -5.92 14.94 2.43
N SER A 396 -6.71 14.47 3.40
CA SER A 396 -7.95 13.72 3.15
C SER A 396 -9.13 14.64 2.84
N SER A 397 -10.23 14.13 2.25
CA SER A 397 -11.44 14.94 2.00
C SER A 397 -11.97 15.64 3.27
N LYS A 398 -11.82 14.99 4.43
CA LYS A 398 -12.16 15.56 5.74
C LYS A 398 -11.25 16.72 6.15
N ASP A 399 -9.94 16.59 5.95
CA ASP A 399 -8.99 17.66 6.27
C ASP A 399 -9.18 18.85 5.32
N ILE A 400 -9.42 18.57 4.04
CA ILE A 400 -9.71 19.58 3.01
C ILE A 400 -10.98 20.36 3.37
N SER A 401 -12.04 19.65 3.75
CA SER A 401 -13.30 20.23 4.22
C SER A 401 -13.07 21.22 5.37
N TYR A 402 -12.24 20.86 6.34
CA TYR A 402 -11.86 21.73 7.46
C TYR A 402 -11.07 22.96 7.00
N PHE A 403 -10.02 22.77 6.19
CA PHE A 403 -9.15 23.89 5.81
C PHE A 403 -9.77 24.86 4.82
N ILE A 404 -10.73 24.43 3.99
CA ILE A 404 -11.46 25.30 3.04
C ILE A 404 -12.79 25.82 3.63
N ASN A 405 -13.28 25.22 4.71
CA ASN A 405 -14.60 25.50 5.30
C ASN A 405 -15.77 25.21 4.34
N LEU A 406 -15.75 24.02 3.72
CA LEU A 406 -16.84 23.51 2.89
C LEU A 406 -17.28 22.13 3.38
N PRO A 407 -18.57 21.77 3.24
CA PRO A 407 -19.04 20.44 3.63
C PRO A 407 -18.30 19.32 2.88
N GLN A 408 -17.98 18.23 3.58
CA GLN A 408 -17.23 17.10 3.00
C GLN A 408 -17.87 16.55 1.72
N TYR A 409 -19.20 16.45 1.68
CA TYR A 409 -19.92 15.94 0.50
C TYR A 409 -19.72 16.83 -0.75
N VAL A 410 -19.58 18.15 -0.56
CA VAL A 410 -19.31 19.11 -1.65
C VAL A 410 -17.91 18.89 -2.21
N ILE A 411 -16.92 18.72 -1.32
CA ILE A 411 -15.54 18.38 -1.70
C ILE A 411 -15.54 17.07 -2.50
N GLU A 412 -16.19 16.02 -1.99
CA GLU A 412 -16.22 14.71 -2.63
C GLU A 412 -16.93 14.73 -3.99
N GLN A 413 -18.03 15.47 -4.09
CA GLN A 413 -18.75 15.67 -5.36
C GLN A 413 -17.85 16.39 -6.38
N GLN A 414 -17.18 17.47 -5.98
CA GLN A 414 -16.27 18.21 -6.86
C GLN A 414 -15.11 17.34 -7.31
N LEU A 415 -14.51 16.56 -6.39
CA LEU A 415 -13.47 15.59 -6.71
C LEU A 415 -13.95 14.49 -7.67
N VAL A 416 -15.22 14.08 -7.61
CA VAL A 416 -15.80 13.10 -8.53
C VAL A 416 -16.06 13.70 -9.92
N LEU A 417 -16.55 14.93 -9.98
CA LEU A 417 -16.73 15.66 -11.25
C LEU A 417 -15.39 15.80 -11.98
N GLU A 418 -14.33 16.14 -11.25
CA GLU A 418 -12.98 16.28 -11.82
C GLU A 418 -12.30 14.91 -12.11
N LYS A 419 -12.77 13.80 -11.52
CA LYS A 419 -12.30 12.45 -11.90
C LYS A 419 -12.76 12.07 -13.31
N LYS A 420 -13.89 12.58 -13.77
CA LYS A 420 -14.41 12.34 -15.12
C LYS A 420 -13.62 13.14 -16.18
N SER A 421 -12.99 14.25 -15.80
CA SER A 421 -12.19 15.13 -16.66
C SER A 421 -10.70 14.73 -16.74
N LYS A 422 -10.36 13.44 -16.97
CA LYS A 422 -9.02 12.87 -17.36
C LYS A 422 -7.71 13.27 -16.60
N ASN A 423 -7.62 14.35 -15.82
CA ASN A 423 -6.37 14.90 -15.26
C ASN A 423 -5.93 14.27 -13.92
N ILE A 424 -6.81 13.57 -13.21
CA ILE A 424 -6.52 13.07 -11.85
C ILE A 424 -5.67 11.78 -11.84
N ASN A 425 -5.62 11.00 -12.92
CA ASN A 425 -4.79 9.78 -12.97
C ASN A 425 -3.28 10.08 -12.87
N ILE A 426 -2.86 11.27 -13.28
CA ILE A 426 -1.47 11.74 -13.17
C ILE A 426 -1.17 12.15 -11.72
N ILE A 427 -2.08 12.88 -11.07
CA ILE A 427 -1.93 13.39 -9.70
C ILE A 427 -1.98 12.24 -8.67
N ARG A 428 -2.88 11.26 -8.84
CA ARG A 428 -2.96 10.08 -7.96
C ARG A 428 -1.74 9.17 -8.05
N LYS A 429 -1.08 9.06 -9.21
CA LYS A 429 0.19 8.29 -9.33
C LYS A 429 1.33 8.96 -8.54
N LYS A 430 1.39 10.29 -8.47
CA LYS A 430 2.31 11.03 -7.60
C LYS A 430 1.98 10.83 -6.11
N ASN A 431 0.72 11.01 -5.70
CA ASN A 431 0.34 10.89 -4.28
C ASN A 431 0.44 9.46 -3.73
N ARG A 432 0.24 8.43 -4.57
CA ARG A 432 0.45 7.02 -4.17
C ARG A 432 1.93 6.69 -3.96
N LYS A 433 2.85 7.35 -4.70
CA LYS A 433 4.30 7.25 -4.46
C LYS A 433 4.72 7.97 -3.17
N ILE A 434 4.15 9.15 -2.88
CA ILE A 434 4.44 9.89 -1.62
C ILE A 434 3.90 9.12 -0.41
N ARG A 435 2.68 8.57 -0.49
CA ARG A 435 2.07 7.72 0.57
C ARG A 435 2.84 6.43 0.86
N ASN A 436 3.54 5.88 -0.12
CA ASN A 436 4.29 4.62 0.06
C ASN A 436 5.78 4.85 0.41
N LYS A 437 6.38 5.98 0.01
CA LYS A 437 7.80 6.29 0.25
C LYS A 437 8.06 6.75 1.69
N HIS A 438 7.05 7.34 2.32
CA HIS A 438 7.06 7.64 3.75
C HIS A 438 6.03 6.72 4.39
N ARG A 439 6.43 5.85 5.32
CA ARG A 439 5.50 5.09 6.17
C ARG A 439 4.73 6.05 7.11
N ILE A 440 3.99 7.00 6.54
CA ILE A 440 3.27 8.04 7.27
C ILE A 440 2.13 7.33 7.98
N GLN A 441 2.27 7.20 9.30
CA GLN A 441 1.16 6.88 10.19
C GLN A 441 -0.03 7.79 9.82
N TYR A 442 -1.22 7.22 9.64
CA TYR A 442 -2.43 7.97 9.30
C TYR A 442 -2.76 8.99 10.41
N PHE A 443 -2.31 10.24 10.25
CA PHE A 443 -2.71 11.37 11.07
C PHE A 443 -3.83 12.15 10.39
N SER A 444 -4.83 12.58 11.15
CA SER A 444 -5.77 13.61 10.67
C SER A 444 -5.14 14.97 10.89
N TYR A 445 -4.91 15.70 9.81
CA TYR A 445 -4.33 17.04 9.85
C TYR A 445 -5.29 18.07 10.45
N LYS A 446 -6.61 17.86 10.31
CA LYS A 446 -7.62 18.60 11.08
C LYS A 446 -7.37 18.47 12.59
N LYS A 447 -7.35 17.24 13.10
CA LYS A 447 -7.17 17.00 14.54
C LYS A 447 -5.83 17.56 15.03
N ALA A 448 -4.76 17.38 14.26
CA ALA A 448 -3.46 17.95 14.59
C ALA A 448 -3.50 19.48 14.72
N SER A 449 -4.11 20.16 13.74
CA SER A 449 -4.31 21.62 13.74
C SER A 449 -5.08 22.09 14.99
N GLU A 450 -6.15 21.40 15.36
CA GLU A 450 -6.95 21.72 16.55
C GLU A 450 -6.14 21.52 17.85
N ILE A 451 -5.40 20.42 17.97
CA ILE A 451 -4.51 20.15 19.11
C ILE A 451 -3.44 21.24 19.25
N TYR A 452 -2.73 21.56 18.16
CA TYR A 452 -1.63 22.53 18.21
C TYR A 452 -2.12 23.94 18.50
N LYS A 453 -3.30 24.31 17.98
CA LYS A 453 -3.94 25.58 18.32
C LYS A 453 -4.28 25.66 19.80
N ALA A 454 -4.85 24.59 20.37
CA ALA A 454 -5.22 24.56 21.78
C ALA A 454 -3.99 24.66 22.71
N ILE A 455 -2.90 23.99 22.34
CA ILE A 455 -1.62 24.09 23.06
C ILE A 455 -1.05 25.49 22.99
N ASP A 456 -1.04 26.12 21.81
CA ASP A 456 -0.53 27.49 21.64
C ASP A 456 -1.39 28.51 22.41
N ASN A 457 -2.67 28.20 22.62
CA ASN A 457 -3.59 28.95 23.48
C ASN A 457 -3.47 28.60 24.97
N LYS A 458 -2.46 27.81 25.36
CA LYS A 458 -2.18 27.39 26.75
C LYS A 458 -3.32 26.62 27.43
N ILE A 459 -4.16 25.92 26.66
CA ILE A 459 -5.18 25.01 27.22
C ILE A 459 -4.48 23.77 27.80
N LYS A 460 -4.94 23.28 28.95
CA LYS A 460 -4.35 22.11 29.62
C LYS A 460 -4.52 20.86 28.76
N HIS A 461 -3.53 19.97 28.81
CA HIS A 461 -3.51 18.77 27.98
C HIS A 461 -4.71 17.85 28.26
N GLU A 462 -5.16 17.78 29.51
CA GLU A 462 -6.34 17.04 29.98
C GLU A 462 -7.60 17.51 29.24
N ASP A 463 -7.87 18.82 29.30
CA ASP A 463 -9.04 19.43 28.66
C ASP A 463 -9.00 19.26 27.14
N ILE A 464 -7.82 19.32 26.51
CA ILE A 464 -7.68 19.08 25.06
C ILE A 464 -8.07 17.64 24.69
N LYS A 465 -7.67 16.66 25.50
CA LYS A 465 -8.01 15.24 25.26
C LYS A 465 -9.51 15.02 25.35
N GLU A 466 -10.16 15.68 26.31
CA GLU A 466 -11.60 15.60 26.54
C GLU A 466 -12.38 16.30 25.42
N ILE A 467 -12.10 17.58 25.14
CA ILE A 467 -12.79 18.38 24.11
C ILE A 467 -12.70 17.75 22.72
N LEU A 468 -11.56 17.13 22.38
CA LEU A 468 -11.33 16.53 21.07
C LEU A 468 -11.60 15.02 21.03
N GLU A 469 -12.08 14.44 22.14
CA GLU A 469 -12.36 13.02 22.31
C GLU A 469 -11.22 12.14 21.79
N ILE A 470 -10.00 12.39 22.27
CA ILE A 470 -8.79 11.71 21.82
C ILE A 470 -8.11 10.96 22.97
N ASP A 471 -7.80 9.68 22.73
CA ASP A 471 -7.10 8.85 23.70
C ASP A 471 -5.65 9.32 23.92
N ASN A 472 -5.11 9.06 25.11
CA ASN A 472 -3.78 9.51 25.50
C ASN A 472 -2.67 8.99 24.57
N THR A 473 -2.82 7.80 23.99
CA THR A 473 -1.81 7.22 23.11
C THR A 473 -1.77 7.95 21.77
N SER A 474 -2.93 8.25 21.20
CA SER A 474 -3.07 9.02 19.97
C SER A 474 -2.61 10.46 20.18
N TYR A 475 -2.99 11.09 21.29
CA TYR A 475 -2.56 12.43 21.65
C TYR A 475 -1.03 12.56 21.71
N LYS A 476 -0.35 11.66 22.42
CA LYS A 476 1.12 11.61 22.49
C LYS A 476 1.78 11.43 21.12
N LYS A 477 1.15 10.67 20.21
CA LYS A 477 1.66 10.52 18.82
C LYS A 477 1.62 11.85 18.06
N TYR A 478 0.56 12.64 18.18
CA TYR A 478 0.48 13.97 17.56
C TYR A 478 1.54 14.92 18.10
N LEU A 479 1.85 14.87 19.40
CA LEU A 479 2.90 15.70 20.00
C LEU A 479 4.29 15.29 19.51
N LYS A 480 4.59 13.98 19.49
CA LYS A 480 5.90 13.46 19.07
C LYS A 480 6.24 13.83 17.61
N GLN A 481 5.23 13.96 16.75
CA GLN A 481 5.37 14.29 15.33
C GLN A 481 5.07 15.76 15.01
N ARG A 482 4.96 16.64 16.02
CA ARG A 482 4.53 18.04 15.84
C ARG A 482 5.32 18.77 14.77
N ALA A 483 6.65 18.67 14.76
CA ALA A 483 7.48 19.36 13.77
C ALA A 483 7.13 18.96 12.32
N ASN A 484 7.10 17.65 12.05
CA ASN A 484 6.81 17.10 10.72
C ASN A 484 5.37 17.42 10.26
N ILE A 485 4.39 17.19 11.14
CA ILE A 485 2.98 17.45 10.83
C ILE A 485 2.76 18.94 10.59
N SER A 486 3.39 19.81 11.39
CA SER A 486 3.25 21.26 11.25
C SER A 486 3.77 21.76 9.90
N GLN A 487 4.91 21.27 9.44
CA GLN A 487 5.44 21.63 8.12
C GLN A 487 4.49 21.25 6.99
N ILE A 488 3.91 20.05 7.06
CA ILE A 488 2.94 19.58 6.06
C ILE A 488 1.69 20.45 6.09
N ILE A 489 1.18 20.81 7.28
CA ILE A 489 -0.02 21.66 7.40
C ILE A 489 0.26 23.06 6.86
N ILE A 490 1.38 23.68 7.26
CA ILE A 490 1.77 25.02 6.81
C ILE A 490 1.90 25.06 5.28
N GLN A 491 2.59 24.09 4.68
CA GLN A 491 2.70 24.03 3.22
C GLN A 491 1.34 23.84 2.55
N GLY A 492 0.49 22.97 3.11
CA GLY A 492 -0.88 22.79 2.62
C GLY A 492 -1.68 24.09 2.69
N LEU A 493 -1.62 24.82 3.80
CA LEU A 493 -2.31 26.11 3.97
C LEU A 493 -1.79 27.17 2.99
N LYS A 494 -0.48 27.25 2.75
CA LYS A 494 0.11 28.15 1.74
C LYS A 494 -0.39 27.85 0.33
N ASN A 495 -0.57 26.58 0.00
CA ASN A 495 -1.13 26.17 -1.30
C ASN A 495 -2.64 26.46 -1.43
N ILE A 496 -3.38 26.48 -0.30
CA ILE A 496 -4.81 26.80 -0.26
C ILE A 496 -5.03 28.31 -0.30
N TYR A 497 -4.20 29.05 0.42
CA TYR A 497 -4.29 30.50 0.58
C TYR A 497 -2.99 31.16 0.10
N PRO A 498 -2.68 31.11 -1.21
CA PRO A 498 -1.45 31.69 -1.75
C PRO A 498 -1.33 33.19 -1.44
N GLU A 499 -2.46 33.91 -1.34
CA GLU A 499 -2.52 35.32 -0.96
C GLU A 499 -1.99 35.60 0.47
N LEU A 500 -1.89 34.58 1.32
CA LEU A 500 -1.41 34.69 2.70
C LEU A 500 -0.07 33.98 2.92
N THR A 501 0.64 33.57 1.86
CA THR A 501 1.85 32.73 1.95
C THR A 501 2.88 33.24 2.97
N ASN A 502 3.11 34.55 3.03
CA ASN A 502 4.09 35.17 3.94
C ASN A 502 3.58 35.30 5.38
N LYS A 503 2.26 35.23 5.59
CA LYS A 503 1.62 35.33 6.91
C LYS A 503 1.38 33.96 7.55
N ILE A 504 1.35 32.89 6.75
CA ILE A 504 1.12 31.52 7.25
C ILE A 504 2.43 30.95 7.83
N ASN A 505 2.56 31.02 9.15
CA ASN A 505 3.63 30.42 9.93
C ASN A 505 3.14 29.39 10.97
N LYS A 506 1.82 29.25 11.13
CA LYS A 506 1.17 28.39 12.13
C LYS A 506 0.47 27.20 11.46
N PRO A 507 0.47 26.01 12.08
CA PRO A 507 -0.13 24.80 11.51
C PRO A 507 -1.64 24.70 11.77
N TYR A 508 -2.35 25.83 11.74
CA TYR A 508 -3.80 25.91 11.97
C TYR A 508 -4.40 27.18 11.37
N LEU A 509 -5.72 27.22 11.26
CA LEU A 509 -6.47 28.35 10.70
C LEU A 509 -6.30 29.61 11.57
N THR A 510 -5.60 30.62 11.03
CA THR A 510 -5.43 31.94 11.65
C THR A 510 -6.66 32.83 11.43
N TYR A 511 -6.66 34.01 12.04
CA TYR A 511 -7.75 34.98 11.90
C TYR A 511 -7.93 35.42 10.44
N GLU A 512 -6.83 35.72 9.74
CA GLU A 512 -6.83 36.16 8.35
C GLU A 512 -7.43 35.09 7.43
N ILE A 513 -7.12 33.81 7.65
CA ILE A 513 -7.69 32.71 6.89
C ILE A 513 -9.20 32.62 7.12
N LYS A 514 -9.65 32.78 8.37
CA LYS A 514 -11.07 32.75 8.71
C LYS A 514 -11.84 33.91 8.09
N GLU A 515 -11.26 35.10 8.02
CA GLU A 515 -11.86 36.25 7.34
C GLU A 515 -12.03 35.98 5.84
N ILE A 516 -11.03 35.38 5.19
CA ILE A 516 -11.15 34.93 3.79
C ILE A 516 -12.30 33.91 3.65
N GLN A 517 -12.32 32.87 4.50
CA GLN A 517 -13.39 31.86 4.48
C GLN A 517 -14.77 32.48 4.64
N LYS A 518 -14.91 33.46 5.55
CA LYS A 518 -16.16 34.20 5.79
C LYS A 518 -16.55 35.02 4.57
N SER A 519 -15.58 35.72 3.97
CA SER A 519 -15.80 36.57 2.79
C SER A 519 -16.26 35.80 1.55
N GLU A 520 -15.92 34.51 1.47
CA GLU A 520 -16.27 33.64 0.35
C GLU A 520 -17.59 32.88 0.55
N THR A 521 -18.24 33.03 1.69
CA THR A 521 -19.56 32.46 1.90
C THR A 521 -20.57 33.15 0.98
N ARG A 522 -21.50 32.38 0.41
CA ARG A 522 -22.57 32.93 -0.44
C ARG A 522 -23.34 34.06 0.27
N LYS A 523 -23.53 33.93 1.58
CA LYS A 523 -24.14 34.98 2.42
C LYS A 523 -23.35 36.29 2.31
N TYR A 524 -22.06 36.27 2.61
CA TYR A 524 -21.24 37.49 2.57
C TYR A 524 -21.12 38.08 1.17
N VAL A 525 -20.90 37.24 0.15
CA VAL A 525 -20.81 37.69 -1.25
C VAL A 525 -22.11 38.37 -1.70
N MET A 526 -23.26 37.83 -1.32
CA MET A 526 -24.56 38.44 -1.67
C MET A 526 -24.81 39.76 -0.94
N ILE A 527 -24.51 39.82 0.36
CA ILE A 527 -24.60 41.05 1.17
C ILE A 527 -23.72 42.14 0.55
N LYS A 528 -22.46 41.81 0.25
CA LYS A 528 -21.53 42.75 -0.37
C LYS A 528 -22.03 43.25 -1.73
N LYS A 529 -22.50 42.35 -2.61
CA LYS A 529 -23.06 42.74 -3.91
C LYS A 529 -24.26 43.67 -3.79
N ILE A 530 -25.11 43.46 -2.78
CA ILE A 530 -26.27 44.34 -2.53
C ILE A 530 -25.78 45.74 -2.14
N ASN A 531 -24.84 45.84 -1.19
CA ASN A 531 -24.25 47.11 -0.79
C ASN A 531 -23.53 47.81 -1.94
N ASP A 532 -22.66 47.12 -2.67
CA ASP A 532 -21.91 47.68 -3.80
C ASP A 532 -22.85 48.30 -4.85
N VAL A 533 -24.02 47.71 -5.07
CA VAL A 533 -25.02 48.19 -6.04
C VAL A 533 -25.85 49.35 -5.49
N ILE A 534 -26.14 49.37 -4.18
CA ILE A 534 -26.75 50.52 -3.50
C ILE A 534 -25.79 51.72 -3.57
N ASP A 535 -24.51 51.51 -3.28
CA ASP A 535 -23.45 52.52 -3.35
C ASP A 535 -23.27 53.06 -4.78
N GLN A 536 -23.51 52.23 -5.81
CA GLN A 536 -23.55 52.63 -7.22
C GLN A 536 -24.82 53.42 -7.62
N GLY A 537 -25.70 53.75 -6.67
CA GLY A 537 -26.89 54.55 -6.91
C GLY A 537 -28.12 53.75 -7.35
N ALA A 538 -28.23 52.48 -6.96
CA ALA A 538 -29.48 51.76 -7.10
C ALA A 538 -30.54 52.31 -6.13
N ASP A 539 -31.60 52.87 -6.69
CA ASP A 539 -32.68 53.59 -5.99
C ASP A 539 -33.93 52.72 -5.72
N SER A 540 -33.90 51.46 -6.13
CA SER A 540 -35.01 50.53 -5.91
C SER A 540 -34.56 49.07 -5.94
N VAL A 541 -35.31 48.21 -5.24
CA VAL A 541 -35.11 46.75 -5.27
C VAL A 541 -35.16 46.19 -6.70
N SER A 542 -35.95 46.81 -7.58
CA SER A 542 -36.03 46.42 -9.00
C SER A 542 -34.72 46.67 -9.74
N LYS A 543 -34.08 47.83 -9.49
CA LYS A 543 -32.79 48.19 -10.08
C LYS A 543 -31.65 47.32 -9.53
N ILE A 544 -31.68 47.02 -8.23
CA ILE A 544 -30.79 46.03 -7.59
C ILE A 544 -30.95 44.65 -8.25
N LYS A 545 -32.18 44.21 -8.51
CA LYS A 545 -32.46 42.97 -9.24
C LYS A 545 -31.87 42.96 -10.65
N GLN A 546 -32.00 44.05 -11.41
CA GLN A 546 -31.43 44.14 -12.75
C GLN A 546 -29.90 44.04 -12.73
N MET A 547 -29.24 44.69 -11.76
CA MET A 547 -27.77 44.72 -11.68
C MET A 547 -27.17 43.43 -11.12
N ILE A 548 -27.82 42.77 -10.15
CA ILE A 548 -27.29 41.55 -9.52
C ILE A 548 -27.82 40.26 -10.20
N GLY A 549 -28.93 40.35 -10.94
CA GLY A 549 -29.52 39.21 -11.66
C GLY A 549 -30.20 38.18 -10.75
N HIS A 550 -30.67 38.59 -9.57
CA HIS A 550 -31.33 37.73 -8.58
C HIS A 550 -32.78 38.18 -8.30
N THR A 551 -33.63 37.26 -7.83
CA THR A 551 -35.05 37.57 -7.55
C THR A 551 -35.18 38.55 -6.38
N ASN A 552 -36.26 39.34 -6.35
CA ASN A 552 -36.56 40.28 -5.26
C ASN A 552 -36.58 39.58 -3.90
N GLU A 553 -37.15 38.37 -3.83
CA GLU A 553 -37.17 37.53 -2.61
C GLU A 553 -35.76 37.18 -2.15
N THR A 554 -34.87 36.83 -3.07
CA THR A 554 -33.47 36.52 -2.76
C THR A 554 -32.75 37.75 -2.21
N ILE A 555 -32.97 38.91 -2.82
CA ILE A 555 -32.38 40.19 -2.40
C ILE A 555 -32.85 40.57 -1.01
N LYS A 556 -34.17 40.56 -0.76
CA LYS A 556 -34.76 40.83 0.56
C LYS A 556 -34.20 39.91 1.64
N LYS A 557 -34.19 38.60 1.39
CA LYS A 557 -33.62 37.61 2.30
C LYS A 557 -32.17 37.92 2.69
N TYR A 558 -31.31 38.24 1.71
CA TYR A 558 -29.90 38.53 2.02
C TYR A 558 -29.67 39.92 2.62
N ALA A 559 -30.52 40.90 2.29
CA ALA A 559 -30.51 42.21 2.94
C ALA A 559 -30.89 42.10 4.42
N GLU A 560 -31.95 41.36 4.76
CA GLU A 560 -32.34 41.05 6.14
C GLU A 560 -31.21 40.34 6.89
N LEU A 561 -30.60 39.32 6.27
CA LEU A 561 -29.47 38.58 6.87
C LEU A 561 -28.21 39.43 7.09
N GLY A 562 -28.12 40.59 6.43
CA GLY A 562 -27.01 41.53 6.49
C GLY A 562 -27.36 42.86 7.17
N ASN A 563 -28.58 43.03 7.68
CA ASN A 563 -29.11 44.29 8.19
C ASN A 563 -28.91 45.48 7.21
N ILE A 564 -29.22 45.26 5.94
CA ILE A 564 -29.14 46.30 4.90
C ILE A 564 -30.52 46.90 4.68
N ASP A 565 -30.63 48.22 4.82
CA ASP A 565 -31.84 48.97 4.45
C ASP A 565 -31.97 49.06 2.94
N LEU A 566 -32.99 48.40 2.39
CA LEU A 566 -33.23 48.41 0.95
C LEU A 566 -33.91 49.73 0.52
N PRO A 567 -33.51 50.32 -0.62
CA PRO A 567 -34.12 51.53 -1.14
C PRO A 567 -35.62 51.35 -1.37
N GLN A 568 -36.43 52.21 -0.76
CA GLN A 568 -37.86 52.28 -1.02
C GLN A 568 -38.11 53.13 -2.27
N TYR A 569 -38.95 52.63 -3.16
CA TYR A 569 -39.27 53.31 -4.41
C TYR A 569 -40.01 54.64 -4.14
N THR A 570 -39.29 55.76 -4.16
CA THR A 570 -39.91 57.10 -4.16
C THR A 570 -40.30 57.46 -5.60
N ARG A 571 -41.60 57.44 -5.92
CA ARG A 571 -42.12 58.03 -7.17
C ARG A 571 -41.80 59.53 -7.16
N LYS A 572 -40.76 59.96 -7.90
CA LYS A 572 -40.65 61.36 -8.31
C LYS A 572 -41.82 61.65 -9.26
N LYS A 573 -42.89 62.29 -8.74
CA LYS A 573 -43.96 62.89 -9.55
C LYS A 573 -43.34 63.95 -10.47
N GLN A 574 -43.03 63.60 -11.71
CA GLN A 574 -42.85 64.61 -12.75
C GLN A 574 -44.23 65.20 -13.04
N LYS A 575 -44.53 66.36 -12.43
CA LYS A 575 -45.56 67.26 -12.95
C LYS A 575 -45.05 67.80 -14.29
N GLN A 576 -45.41 67.15 -15.39
CA GLN A 576 -45.42 67.83 -16.68
C GLN A 576 -46.52 68.90 -16.60
N LYS A 577 -46.11 70.15 -16.45
CA LYS A 577 -46.98 71.29 -16.79
C LYS A 577 -47.13 71.26 -18.30
N ASN A 578 -48.33 70.98 -18.80
CA ASN A 578 -48.72 71.34 -20.15
C ASN A 578 -48.54 72.86 -20.30
N PRO A 579 -47.78 73.35 -21.30
CA PRO A 579 -48.06 74.66 -21.84
C PRO A 579 -49.24 74.51 -22.82
N ASN A 580 -50.22 75.39 -22.64
CA ASN A 580 -51.33 75.62 -23.58
C ASN A 580 -50.84 75.88 -24.99
#